data_AF-A0A2D6XEP5-F1
#
_entry.id   AF-A0A2D6XEP5-F1
#
_cell.length_a   1.000
_cell.length_b   1.000
_cell.length_c   1.000
_cell.angle_alpha   90.00
_cell.angle_beta   90.00
_cell.angle_gamma   90.00
#
_symmetry.space_group_name_H-M   'P 1'
#
loop_
_entity.id
_entity.type
_entity.pdbx_description
1 polymer ?
#
loop_
_entity_poly.entity_id
_entity_poly.type
_entity_poly.pdbx_seq_one_letter_code
_entity_poly.pdbx_strand_id
1 'polypeptide(L)'
;KNLIVVGGSCINSVAADLLGQAACSADFTTLTDVAAGEFLIESFDRSGNTAILVAGYNAEDTTKAVTYLTNNAVETAVGTKLKGTSATEATVVTAAAAA
;
A
#
# COMPACT_ATOMS: atom_id res chain seq x y z
N LYS A 1 11.78 -2.89 -14.53
CA LYS A 1 11.28 -4.14 -13.91
C LYS A 1 10.11 -3.77 -13.02
N ASN A 2 8.97 -4.44 -13.17
CA ASN A 2 7.84 -4.24 -12.26
C ASN A 2 8.18 -4.86 -10.90
N LEU A 3 7.77 -4.22 -9.82
CA LEU A 3 8.09 -4.64 -8.46
C LEU A 3 6.84 -4.64 -7.61
N ILE A 4 6.65 -5.72 -6.85
CA ILE A 4 5.59 -5.79 -5.83
C ILE A 4 6.31 -5.96 -4.49
N VAL A 5 6.13 -4.99 -3.62
CA VAL A 5 6.74 -4.93 -2.31
C VAL A 5 5.65 -5.24 -1.29
N VAL A 6 5.79 -6.36 -0.60
CA VAL A 6 4.85 -6.77 0.44
C VAL A 6 5.51 -6.57 1.81
N GLY A 7 4.81 -5.91 2.71
CA GLY A 7 5.24 -5.69 4.09
C GLY A 7 5.43 -4.22 4.43
N GLY A 8 5.42 -3.93 5.73
CA GLY A 8 5.55 -2.57 6.23
C GLY A 8 6.92 -1.94 5.94
N SER A 9 6.92 -0.63 5.72
CA SER A 9 8.11 0.22 5.55
C SER A 9 9.07 0.20 6.74
N CYS A 10 8.61 -0.22 7.91
CA CYS A 10 9.43 -0.30 9.11
C CYS A 10 10.62 -1.27 8.97
N ILE A 11 10.38 -2.43 8.36
CA ILE A 11 11.36 -3.51 8.26
C ILE A 11 11.87 -3.67 6.82
N ASN A 12 10.99 -3.39 5.84
CA ASN A 12 11.33 -3.54 4.45
C ASN A 12 11.92 -2.24 3.90
N SER A 13 13.22 -2.24 3.64
CA SER A 13 13.95 -1.08 3.11
C SER A 13 13.42 -0.62 1.75
N VAL A 14 12.86 -1.53 0.94
CA VAL A 14 12.26 -1.17 -0.35
C VAL A 14 10.92 -0.46 -0.13
N ALA A 15 10.12 -0.91 0.84
CA ALA A 15 8.88 -0.22 1.20
C ALA A 15 9.16 1.16 1.80
N ALA A 16 10.23 1.30 2.59
CA ALA A 16 10.71 2.58 3.09
C ALA A 16 11.14 3.52 1.95
N ASP A 17 11.87 3.01 0.95
CA ASP A 17 12.29 3.78 -0.24
C ASP A 17 11.08 4.26 -1.05
N LEU A 18 10.05 3.43 -1.19
CA LEU A 18 8.81 3.79 -1.90
C LEU A 18 7.96 4.83 -1.14
N LEU A 19 7.84 4.69 0.19
CA LEU A 19 7.11 5.66 1.02
C LEU A 19 7.94 6.92 1.36
N GLY A 20 9.21 6.96 1.00
CA GLY A 20 10.15 8.04 1.35
C GLY A 20 10.73 7.96 2.77
N GLN A 21 10.17 7.12 3.64
CA GLN A 21 10.69 6.86 4.99
C GLN A 21 10.28 5.49 5.52
N ALA A 22 11.09 4.98 6.46
CA ALA A 22 10.77 3.78 7.22
C ALA A 22 9.71 4.10 8.30
N ALA A 23 8.45 3.90 7.95
CA ALA A 23 7.33 4.14 8.86
C ALA A 23 6.93 2.88 9.63
N CYS A 24 6.83 2.98 10.96
CA CYS A 24 6.44 1.91 11.86
C CYS A 24 5.12 2.26 12.58
N SER A 25 4.17 1.32 12.62
CA SER A 25 2.91 1.44 13.37
C SER A 25 2.23 2.81 13.22
N ALA A 26 2.36 3.70 14.22
CA ALA A 26 1.73 5.02 14.21
C ALA A 26 2.24 5.95 13.11
N ASP A 27 3.53 5.88 12.75
CA ASP A 27 4.07 6.64 11.61
C ASP A 27 3.48 6.14 10.30
N PHE A 28 3.29 4.82 10.19
CA PHE A 28 2.66 4.23 9.01
C PHE A 28 1.21 4.71 8.91
N THR A 29 0.45 4.71 10.00
CA THR A 29 -0.91 5.28 10.03
C THR A 29 -0.91 6.77 9.68
N THR A 30 0.05 7.55 10.18
CA THR A 30 0.11 9.00 9.91
C THR A 30 0.42 9.28 8.43
N LEU A 31 1.26 8.45 7.81
CA LEU A 31 1.67 8.63 6.41
C LEU A 31 0.66 8.07 5.41
N THR A 32 0.11 6.91 5.72
CA THR A 32 -0.71 6.15 4.78
C THR A 32 -2.20 6.30 5.05
N ASP A 33 -2.57 6.80 6.23
CA ASP A 33 -3.94 6.88 6.74
C ASP A 33 -4.57 5.49 6.98
N VAL A 34 -3.73 4.48 7.27
CA VAL A 34 -4.14 3.09 7.50
C VAL A 34 -4.11 2.75 8.99
N ALA A 35 -5.24 2.35 9.56
CA ALA A 35 -5.39 1.93 10.93
C ALA A 35 -5.44 0.40 11.09
N ALA A 36 -5.58 -0.08 12.34
CA ALA A 36 -5.71 -1.50 12.64
C ALA A 36 -6.93 -2.10 11.93
N GLY A 37 -6.75 -3.23 11.24
CA GLY A 37 -7.82 -3.79 10.41
C GLY A 37 -7.92 -3.12 9.04
N GLU A 38 -6.92 -2.34 8.63
CA GLU A 38 -6.83 -1.75 7.30
C GLU A 38 -5.49 -2.11 6.63
N PHE A 39 -5.51 -2.00 5.30
CA PHE A 39 -4.35 -2.18 4.44
C PHE A 39 -4.29 -1.16 3.32
N LEU A 40 -3.09 -0.96 2.80
CA LEU A 40 -2.77 -0.09 1.69
C LEU A 40 -2.23 -0.91 0.52
N ILE A 41 -2.70 -0.56 -0.67
CA ILE A 41 -2.09 -0.93 -1.94
C ILE A 41 -1.83 0.37 -2.68
N GLU A 42 -0.57 0.77 -2.80
CA GLU A 42 -0.18 2.02 -3.46
C GLU A 42 0.79 1.75 -4.60
N SER A 43 0.52 2.35 -5.74
CA SER A 43 1.28 2.16 -6.97
C SER A 43 2.16 3.38 -7.23
N PHE A 44 3.46 3.17 -7.26
CA PHE A 44 4.51 4.17 -7.46
C PHE A 44 5.13 4.04 -8.85
N ASP A 45 5.59 5.16 -9.41
CA ASP A 45 6.49 5.13 -10.56
C ASP A 45 7.91 4.84 -10.08
N ARG A 46 8.53 3.81 -10.66
CA ARG A 46 9.95 3.54 -10.48
C ARG A 46 10.66 3.56 -11.81
N SER A 47 11.03 4.78 -12.24
CA SER A 47 11.79 5.05 -13.45
C SER A 47 11.08 4.48 -14.70
N GLY A 48 9.78 4.77 -14.84
CA GLY A 48 8.96 4.27 -15.94
C GLY A 48 8.52 2.81 -15.81
N ASN A 49 8.59 2.23 -14.60
CA ASN A 49 8.04 0.92 -14.28
C ASN A 49 7.10 1.03 -13.07
N THR A 50 6.11 0.15 -12.97
CA THR A 50 5.20 0.14 -11.82
C THR A 50 5.82 -0.57 -10.63
N ALA A 51 5.87 0.11 -9.49
CA ALA A 51 6.19 -0.47 -8.18
C ALA A 51 4.95 -0.42 -7.29
N ILE A 52 4.47 -1.56 -6.80
CA ILE A 52 3.30 -1.63 -5.93
C ILE A 52 3.75 -1.92 -4.52
N LEU A 53 3.36 -1.07 -3.57
CA LEU A 53 3.52 -1.33 -2.14
C LEU A 53 2.23 -1.90 -1.58
N VAL A 54 2.32 -3.05 -0.94
CA VAL A 54 1.23 -3.73 -0.23
C VAL A 54 1.60 -3.82 1.25
N ALA A 55 0.94 -3.02 2.08
CA ALA A 55 1.25 -2.95 3.50
C ALA A 55 -0.02 -2.84 4.35
N GLY A 56 -0.18 -3.74 5.30
CA GLY A 56 -1.22 -3.67 6.33
C GLY A 56 -0.69 -3.09 7.63
N TYR A 57 -1.60 -2.62 8.49
CA TYR A 57 -1.22 -2.17 9.83
C TYR A 57 -0.57 -3.29 10.66
N ASN A 58 -1.13 -4.51 10.59
CA ASN A 58 -0.54 -5.71 11.18
C ASN A 58 -0.17 -6.77 10.12
N ALA A 59 0.51 -7.84 10.56
CA ALA A 59 0.86 -8.98 9.71
C ALA A 59 -0.38 -9.67 9.09
N GLU A 60 -1.47 -9.78 9.86
CA GLU A 60 -2.75 -10.31 9.36
C GLU A 60 -3.34 -9.42 8.26
N ASP A 61 -3.34 -8.10 8.47
CA ASP A 61 -3.84 -7.13 7.49
C ASP A 61 -3.02 -7.17 6.20
N THR A 62 -1.70 -7.34 6.31
CA THR A 62 -0.81 -7.49 5.15
C THR A 62 -1.13 -8.77 4.37
N THR A 63 -1.41 -9.88 5.07
CA THR A 63 -1.80 -11.14 4.43
C THR A 63 -3.14 -10.99 3.70
N LYS A 64 -4.10 -10.30 4.33
CA LYS A 64 -5.38 -9.97 3.70
C LYS A 64 -5.24 -9.03 2.51
N ALA A 65 -4.34 -8.05 2.58
CA ALA A 65 -4.05 -7.13 1.49
C ALA A 65 -3.53 -7.88 0.25
N VAL A 66 -2.58 -8.80 0.44
CA VAL A 66 -2.07 -9.66 -0.64
C VAL A 66 -3.17 -10.57 -1.18
N THR A 67 -3.98 -11.14 -0.30
CA THR A 67 -5.13 -11.97 -0.69
C THR A 67 -6.11 -11.15 -1.51
N TYR A 68 -6.39 -9.92 -1.11
CA TYR A 68 -7.27 -8.99 -1.82
C TYR A 68 -6.70 -8.63 -3.20
N LEU A 69 -5.42 -8.29 -3.28
CA LEU A 69 -4.70 -8.03 -4.54
C LEU A 69 -4.73 -9.23 -5.49
N THR A 70 -4.70 -10.45 -4.95
CA THR A 70 -4.71 -11.68 -5.75
C THR A 70 -6.11 -12.06 -6.23
N ASN A 71 -7.15 -11.75 -5.45
CA ASN A 71 -8.54 -12.13 -5.75
C ASN A 71 -9.34 -11.04 -6.47
N ASN A 72 -8.90 -9.77 -6.42
CA ASN A 72 -9.62 -8.65 -7.03
C ASN A 72 -8.74 -7.99 -8.10
N ALA A 73 -9.39 -7.46 -9.13
CA ALA A 73 -8.73 -6.60 -10.11
C ALA A 73 -8.47 -5.23 -9.46
N VAL A 74 -7.35 -5.10 -8.77
CA VAL A 74 -6.91 -3.82 -8.21
C VAL A 74 -6.31 -2.98 -9.31
N GLU A 75 -6.69 -1.71 -9.38
CA GLU A 75 -6.06 -0.78 -10.31
C GLU A 75 -4.63 -0.51 -9.86
N THR A 76 -3.68 -0.91 -10.70
CA THR A 76 -2.23 -0.78 -10.46
C THR A 76 -1.60 0.34 -11.28
N ALA A 77 -2.45 1.27 -11.74
CA ALA A 77 -1.98 2.46 -12.42
C ALA A 77 -1.09 3.27 -11.47
N VAL A 78 0.02 3.77 -12.01
CA VAL A 78 0.97 4.61 -11.27
C VAL A 78 0.24 5.84 -10.72
N GLY A 79 0.41 6.10 -9.41
CA GLY A 79 -0.30 7.16 -8.70
C GLY A 79 -1.64 6.74 -8.08
N THR A 80 -2.08 5.49 -8.29
CA THR A 80 -3.28 4.96 -7.62
C THR A 80 -2.93 4.51 -6.21
N LYS A 81 -3.71 5.01 -5.25
CA LYS A 81 -3.69 4.60 -3.85
C LYS A 81 -5.01 3.92 -3.52
N LEU A 82 -4.95 2.71 -2.99
CA LEU A 82 -6.13 1.95 -2.55
C LEU A 82 -5.98 1.63 -1.08
N LYS A 83 -7.00 1.99 -0.29
CA LYS A 83 -7.08 1.64 1.12
C LYS A 83 -8.18 0.62 1.31
N GLY A 84 -7.80 -0.56 1.74
CA GLY A 84 -8.68 -1.64 2.06
C GLY A 84 -8.94 -1.75 3.53
N THR A 85 -10.16 -2.14 3.93
CA THR A 85 -10.38 -2.67 5.25
C THR A 85 -10.30 -4.19 5.20
N SER A 86 -9.65 -4.78 6.20
CA SER A 86 -9.61 -6.22 6.49
C SER A 86 -10.99 -6.80 6.81
N ALA A 87 -12.02 -5.95 6.86
CA ALA A 87 -13.41 -6.20 7.18
C ALA A 87 -14.35 -6.24 5.95
N THR A 88 -13.80 -6.31 4.72
CA THR A 88 -14.53 -6.57 3.44
C THR A 88 -14.94 -5.35 2.62
N GLU A 89 -14.43 -4.15 2.89
CA GLU A 89 -14.65 -2.99 2.03
C GLU A 89 -13.33 -2.32 1.69
N ALA A 90 -12.92 -2.40 0.42
CA ALA A 90 -11.81 -1.62 -0.07
C ALA A 90 -12.29 -0.37 -0.80
N THR A 91 -11.90 0.77 -0.26
CA THR A 91 -12.19 2.08 -0.82
C THR A 91 -10.99 2.56 -1.61
N VAL A 92 -11.18 2.86 -2.89
CA VAL A 92 -10.13 3.49 -3.70
C VAL A 92 -9.91 4.89 -3.13
N VAL A 93 -8.70 5.16 -2.66
CA VAL A 93 -8.30 6.49 -2.18
C VAL A 93 -7.67 7.20 -3.37
N THR A 94 -8.49 7.68 -4.29
CA THR A 94 -7.98 8.51 -5.38
C THR A 94 -7.41 9.79 -4.78
N ALA A 95 -6.08 9.86 -4.70
CA ALA A 95 -5.39 11.11 -4.49
C ALA A 95 -5.68 11.96 -5.74
N ALA A 96 -6.64 12.88 -5.60
CA ALA A 96 -6.96 13.84 -6.64
C ALA A 96 -5.66 14.56 -7.01
N ALA A 97 -5.16 14.30 -8.22
CA ALA A 97 -4.11 15.09 -8.84
C ALA A 97 -4.60 16.55 -8.84
N ALA A 98 -3.98 17.38 -8.01
CA ALA A 98 -4.16 18.81 -8.08
C ALA A 98 -3.65 19.27 -9.45
N ALA A 99 -4.56 19.85 -10.23
CA ALA A 99 -4.33 20.47 -11.52
C ALA A 99 -3.41 21.70 -11.42
#